data_AF-A0A1X0Q6R3-F1
#
_entry.id   AF-A0A1X0Q6R3-F1
#
_cell.length_a   1.000
_cell.length_b   1.000
_cell.length_c   1.000
_cell.angle_alpha   90.00
_cell.angle_beta   90.00
_cell.angle_gamma   90.00
#
_symmetry.space_group_name_H-M   'P 1'
#
loop_
_entity.id
_entity.type
_entity.pdbx_description
1 polymer ?
#
loop_
_entity_poly.entity_id
_entity_poly.type
_entity_poly.pdbx_seq_one_letter_code
_entity_poly.pdbx_strand_id
1 'polypeptide(L)'
;MSSSLNDLNKIILKFENNDRFHLVKYAFKKSIEKINEDNDLFHNKKLILTLNLCQYLKDKYKAEFIDFILDTKILNMRALILDFVDTDYKGYQKYFYKPERWMKKLIKDIKETFMLVIENSELKFTDKTNDYKYPNIEKIEKTVNFEDSDNLDEIFNEYGEFNKVYQQEDLRLSLIIFNNKLVREFEKIFLGTEEFGRAGNQLVLNFICYSEYMKLTNKDFQEFISKIYQNINQSNRIDLNELNEAYKEYKSN
;
A
#
# COMPACT_ATOMS: atom_id res chain seq x y z
N MET A 1 -6.56 -0.01 21.21
CA MET A 1 -5.48 1.01 21.23
C MET A 1 -5.88 2.33 20.54
N SER A 2 -7.17 2.59 20.30
CA SER A 2 -7.68 3.87 19.76
C SER A 2 -7.74 5.01 20.79
N SER A 3 -7.47 4.77 22.07
CA SER A 3 -7.56 5.82 23.11
C SER A 3 -6.37 6.79 23.09
N SER A 4 -5.14 6.30 22.88
CA SER A 4 -3.92 7.10 23.12
C SER A 4 -3.80 8.38 22.28
N LEU A 5 -4.33 8.41 21.06
CA LEU A 5 -4.26 9.57 20.16
C LEU A 5 -5.46 10.52 20.28
N ASN A 6 -6.65 10.01 20.58
CA ASN A 6 -7.76 10.85 21.01
C ASN A 6 -7.40 11.60 22.29
N ASP A 7 -6.68 10.93 23.20
CA ASP A 7 -6.17 11.55 24.41
C ASP A 7 -5.06 12.58 24.10
N LEU A 8 -4.17 12.30 23.14
CA LEU A 8 -3.20 13.27 22.65
C LEU A 8 -3.87 14.49 22.02
N ASN A 9 -4.89 14.30 21.19
CA ASN A 9 -5.63 15.40 20.57
C ASN A 9 -6.34 16.25 21.63
N LYS A 10 -6.97 15.61 22.63
CA LYS A 10 -7.55 16.31 23.79
C LYS A 10 -6.51 17.10 24.58
N ILE A 11 -5.27 16.61 24.68
CA ILE A 11 -4.18 17.35 25.32
C ILE A 11 -3.81 18.55 24.46
N ILE A 12 -3.61 18.35 23.15
CA ILE A 12 -3.25 19.42 22.20
C ILE A 12 -4.28 20.54 22.19
N LEU A 13 -5.58 20.20 22.20
CA LEU A 13 -6.68 21.17 22.18
C LEU A 13 -6.76 22.05 23.42
N LYS A 14 -6.12 21.68 24.55
CA LYS A 14 -6.06 22.52 25.76
C LYS A 14 -5.12 23.72 25.61
N PHE A 15 -4.23 23.70 24.65
CA PHE A 15 -3.28 24.79 24.39
C PHE A 15 -3.87 25.76 23.37
N GLU A 16 -3.50 27.04 23.45
CA GLU A 16 -3.94 28.08 22.53
C GLU A 16 -2.86 28.41 21.49
N ASN A 17 -3.29 28.87 20.31
CA ASN A 17 -2.48 29.55 19.31
C ASN A 17 -1.12 28.86 19.04
N ASN A 18 -0.02 29.54 19.38
CA ASN A 18 1.34 29.15 19.04
C ASN A 18 1.84 27.94 19.86
N ASP A 19 1.39 27.78 21.11
CA ASP A 19 1.78 26.64 21.93
C ASP A 19 1.16 25.35 21.39
N ARG A 20 -0.10 25.41 20.94
CA ARG A 20 -0.75 24.31 20.23
C ARG A 20 0.02 23.94 18.96
N PHE A 21 0.43 24.95 18.21
CA PHE A 21 1.20 24.79 16.98
C PHE A 21 2.53 24.05 17.20
N HIS A 22 3.31 24.50 18.19
CA HIS A 22 4.57 23.83 18.58
C HIS A 22 4.35 22.40 19.07
N LEU A 23 3.27 22.15 19.82
CA LEU A 23 2.97 20.81 20.32
C LEU A 23 2.58 19.84 19.21
N VAL A 24 1.80 20.29 18.22
CA VAL A 24 1.46 19.49 17.03
C VAL A 24 2.73 19.15 16.24
N LYS A 25 3.59 20.13 15.96
CA LYS A 25 4.89 19.91 15.32
C LYS A 25 5.70 18.83 16.04
N TYR A 26 5.84 18.96 17.36
CA TYR A 26 6.60 18.03 18.17
C TYR A 26 5.99 16.62 18.15
N ALA A 27 4.68 16.51 18.34
CA ALA A 27 3.96 15.25 18.29
C ALA A 27 4.07 14.57 16.92
N PHE A 28 3.95 15.34 15.84
CA PHE A 28 4.07 14.86 14.47
C PHE A 28 5.46 14.29 14.20
N LYS A 29 6.51 15.04 14.53
CA LYS A 29 7.90 14.58 14.39
C LYS A 29 8.18 13.32 15.20
N LYS A 30 7.82 13.29 16.48
CA LYS A 30 8.01 12.11 17.34
C LYS A 30 7.25 10.89 16.84
N SER A 31 6.10 11.11 16.23
CA SER A 31 5.31 10.02 15.63
C SER A 31 5.97 9.48 14.36
N ILE A 32 6.55 10.34 13.50
CA ILE A 32 7.35 9.90 12.34
C ILE A 32 8.54 9.07 12.80
N GLU A 33 9.32 9.57 13.77
CA GLU A 33 10.45 8.83 14.36
C GLU A 33 9.99 7.45 14.82
N LYS A 34 8.83 7.36 15.50
CA LYS A 34 8.26 6.09 15.97
C LYS A 34 7.81 5.16 14.85
N ILE A 35 7.28 5.70 13.76
CA ILE A 35 6.91 4.92 12.57
C ILE A 35 8.17 4.36 11.90
N ASN A 36 9.22 5.15 11.81
CA ASN A 36 10.47 4.80 11.14
C ASN A 36 11.48 4.05 12.01
N GLU A 37 11.17 3.75 13.27
CA GLU A 37 12.03 2.90 14.11
C GLU A 37 12.33 1.55 13.41
N ASP A 38 13.61 1.33 13.12
CA ASP A 38 14.15 0.25 12.26
C ASP A 38 13.83 -1.17 12.72
N ASN A 39 13.50 -1.36 14.00
CA ASN A 39 13.37 -2.70 14.58
C ASN A 39 11.99 -3.34 14.35
N ASP A 40 10.98 -2.60 13.88
CA ASP A 40 9.61 -3.08 13.77
C ASP A 40 9.03 -2.98 12.35
N LEU A 41 8.46 -4.08 11.85
CA LEU A 41 7.74 -4.13 10.57
C LEU A 41 6.58 -3.12 10.53
N PHE A 42 6.28 -2.60 9.34
CA PHE A 42 5.15 -1.70 9.15
C PHE A 42 3.80 -2.44 9.14
N HIS A 43 3.13 -2.44 10.29
CA HIS A 43 1.84 -3.12 10.53
C HIS A 43 0.71 -2.11 10.82
N ASN A 44 -0.49 -2.61 11.12
CA ASN A 44 -1.70 -1.79 11.31
C ASN A 44 -1.56 -0.60 12.28
N LYS A 45 -0.78 -0.71 13.37
CA LYS A 45 -0.62 0.40 14.33
C LYS A 45 0.14 1.57 13.70
N LYS A 46 1.19 1.29 12.92
CA LYS A 46 1.94 2.31 12.17
C LYS A 46 1.05 2.93 11.08
N LEU A 47 0.21 2.14 10.41
CA LEU A 47 -0.79 2.67 9.48
C LEU A 47 -1.80 3.59 10.18
N ILE A 48 -2.41 3.15 11.29
CA ILE A 48 -3.36 3.98 12.04
C ILE A 48 -2.69 5.29 12.49
N LEU A 49 -1.47 5.24 13.02
CA LEU A 49 -0.72 6.44 13.39
C LEU A 49 -0.51 7.37 12.19
N THR A 50 -0.13 6.83 11.03
CA THR A 50 0.01 7.58 9.77
C THR A 50 -1.29 8.31 9.41
N LEU A 51 -2.41 7.59 9.42
CA LEU A 51 -3.72 8.14 9.08
C LEU A 51 -4.20 9.19 10.10
N ASN A 52 -3.84 9.04 11.37
CA ASN A 52 -4.09 10.07 12.38
C ASN A 52 -3.30 11.35 12.07
N LEU A 53 -2.02 11.21 11.71
CA LEU A 53 -1.15 12.34 11.40
C LEU A 53 -1.61 13.10 10.16
N CYS A 54 -2.21 12.43 9.18
CA CYS A 54 -2.84 13.08 8.02
C CYS A 54 -3.87 14.15 8.41
N GLN A 55 -4.55 13.99 9.56
CA GLN A 55 -5.56 14.96 10.00
C GLN A 55 -4.96 16.34 10.31
N TYR A 56 -3.69 16.39 10.72
CA TYR A 56 -2.98 17.66 10.94
C TYR A 56 -2.57 18.35 9.63
N LEU A 57 -2.46 17.61 8.53
CA LEU A 57 -1.90 18.10 7.26
C LEU A 57 -2.96 18.73 6.35
N LYS A 58 -2.58 19.81 5.64
CA LYS A 58 -3.35 20.32 4.50
C LYS A 58 -3.49 19.23 3.45
N ASP A 59 -4.66 19.17 2.82
CA ASP A 59 -5.00 18.10 1.88
C ASP A 59 -3.97 17.90 0.76
N LYS A 60 -3.35 18.99 0.28
CA LYS A 60 -2.31 18.93 -0.76
C LYS A 60 -1.05 18.13 -0.36
N TYR A 61 -0.75 18.01 0.93
CA TYR A 61 0.45 17.30 1.43
C TYR A 61 0.18 15.87 1.89
N LYS A 62 -1.09 15.47 2.04
CA LYS A 62 -1.44 14.14 2.56
C LYS A 62 -0.90 13.01 1.69
N ALA A 63 -1.00 13.16 0.36
CA ALA A 63 -0.50 12.15 -0.58
C ALA A 63 1.03 11.98 -0.48
N GLU A 64 1.77 13.09 -0.41
CA GLU A 64 3.23 13.09 -0.29
C GLU A 64 3.68 12.47 1.04
N PHE A 65 2.99 12.80 2.14
CA PHE A 65 3.27 12.24 3.45
C PHE A 65 3.02 10.73 3.50
N ILE A 66 1.87 10.27 2.97
CA ILE A 66 1.55 8.84 2.90
C ILE A 66 2.57 8.10 2.03
N ASP A 67 2.96 8.69 0.89
CA ASP A 67 3.99 8.12 0.00
C ASP A 67 5.33 7.94 0.72
N PHE A 68 5.76 8.97 1.46
CA PHE A 68 6.97 8.94 2.28
C PHE A 68 6.93 7.83 3.33
N ILE A 69 5.87 7.76 4.13
CA ILE A 69 5.76 6.76 5.21
C ILE A 69 5.66 5.33 4.68
N LEU A 70 5.01 5.13 3.53
CA LEU A 70 4.87 3.79 2.95
C LEU A 70 6.16 3.28 2.29
N ASP A 71 7.21 4.09 2.09
CA ASP A 71 8.48 3.62 1.53
C ASP A 71 9.04 2.43 2.32
N THR A 72 9.08 2.53 3.65
CA THR A 72 9.55 1.43 4.52
C THR A 72 8.70 0.17 4.37
N LYS A 73 7.37 0.31 4.24
CA LYS A 73 6.49 -0.83 3.99
C LYS A 73 6.82 -1.49 2.66
N ILE A 74 7.02 -0.72 1.61
CA ILE A 74 7.32 -1.21 0.27
C ILE A 74 8.69 -1.90 0.23
N LEU A 75 9.70 -1.37 0.92
CA LEU A 75 11.00 -2.02 1.07
C LEU A 75 10.88 -3.38 1.78
N ASN A 76 10.11 -3.45 2.88
CA ASN A 76 9.84 -4.71 3.58
C ASN A 76 9.15 -5.74 2.66
N MET A 77 8.20 -5.29 1.83
CA MET A 77 7.53 -6.16 0.85
C MET A 77 8.47 -6.65 -0.24
N ARG A 78 9.33 -5.76 -0.76
CA ARG A 78 10.34 -6.13 -1.76
C ARG A 78 11.29 -7.20 -1.19
N ALA A 79 11.79 -7.00 0.03
CA ALA A 79 12.65 -7.96 0.71
C ALA A 79 11.95 -9.32 0.87
N LEU A 80 10.70 -9.33 1.34
CA LEU A 80 9.89 -10.55 1.45
C LEU A 80 9.75 -11.28 0.11
N ILE A 81 9.50 -10.57 -0.98
CA ILE A 81 9.38 -11.18 -2.31
C ILE A 81 10.72 -11.80 -2.70
N LEU A 82 11.82 -11.05 -2.59
CA LEU A 82 13.15 -11.52 -2.98
C LEU A 82 13.65 -12.69 -2.12
N ASP A 83 13.26 -12.77 -0.85
CA ASP A 83 13.64 -13.83 0.08
C ASP A 83 12.87 -15.15 -0.16
N PHE A 84 11.70 -15.11 -0.80
CA PHE A 84 10.82 -16.28 -0.96
C PHE A 84 10.48 -16.65 -2.40
N VAL A 85 10.90 -15.83 -3.38
CA VAL A 85 10.78 -16.18 -4.80
C VAL A 85 11.97 -17.06 -5.16
N ASP A 86 11.69 -18.36 -5.23
CA ASP A 86 12.68 -19.39 -5.54
C ASP A 86 12.51 -19.92 -6.98
N THR A 87 11.41 -19.52 -7.65
CA THR A 87 10.98 -20.04 -8.95
C THR A 87 11.66 -19.31 -10.10
N ASP A 88 12.32 -20.06 -10.99
CA ASP A 88 12.79 -19.54 -12.28
C ASP A 88 11.64 -19.51 -13.29
N TYR A 89 11.07 -18.32 -13.50
CA TYR A 89 9.97 -18.13 -14.44
C TYR A 89 10.39 -18.18 -15.92
N LYS A 90 11.69 -18.23 -16.23
CA LYS A 90 12.20 -18.41 -17.59
C LYS A 90 12.16 -19.88 -18.03
N GLY A 91 12.13 -20.80 -17.06
CA GLY A 91 12.20 -22.22 -17.29
C GLY A 91 10.90 -22.88 -17.76
N TYR A 92 11.01 -24.19 -18.00
CA TYR A 92 9.87 -25.05 -18.23
C TYR A 92 9.27 -25.50 -16.90
N GLN A 93 7.94 -25.39 -16.77
CA GLN A 93 7.19 -25.91 -15.64
C GLN A 93 6.15 -26.92 -16.13
N LYS A 94 6.18 -28.12 -15.55
CA LYS A 94 5.32 -29.24 -15.98
C LYS A 94 3.91 -29.17 -15.40
N TYR A 95 3.75 -28.60 -14.22
CA TYR A 95 2.48 -28.54 -13.47
C TYR A 95 2.27 -27.15 -12.89
N PHE A 96 1.03 -26.67 -12.96
CA PHE A 96 0.60 -25.43 -12.32
C PHE A 96 -0.06 -25.75 -10.99
N TYR A 97 0.16 -24.91 -9.99
CA TYR A 97 -0.25 -25.14 -8.62
C TYR A 97 -1.04 -23.94 -8.07
N LYS A 98 -1.59 -24.15 -6.86
CA LYS A 98 -2.11 -23.10 -5.98
C LYS A 98 -1.13 -21.92 -5.89
N PRO A 99 -1.59 -20.70 -5.56
CA PRO A 99 -0.72 -19.54 -5.39
C PRO A 99 0.50 -19.86 -4.51
N GLU A 100 1.65 -19.37 -4.94
CA GLU A 100 2.94 -19.68 -4.33
C GLU A 100 3.06 -19.11 -2.92
N ARG A 101 4.03 -19.64 -2.17
CA ARG A 101 4.23 -19.31 -0.76
C ARG A 101 4.50 -17.82 -0.55
N TRP A 102 5.33 -17.21 -1.40
CA TRP A 102 5.66 -15.78 -1.32
C TRP A 102 4.40 -14.92 -1.50
N MET A 103 3.53 -15.26 -2.46
CA MET A 103 2.28 -14.54 -2.69
C MET A 103 1.33 -14.65 -1.49
N LYS A 104 1.20 -15.85 -0.90
CA LYS A 104 0.41 -16.06 0.32
C LYS A 104 0.92 -15.23 1.50
N LYS A 105 2.24 -15.16 1.68
CA LYS A 105 2.87 -14.35 2.73
C LYS A 105 2.65 -12.85 2.51
N LEU A 106 2.81 -12.40 1.28
CA LEU A 106 2.55 -11.02 0.87
C LEU A 106 1.09 -10.64 1.18
N ILE A 107 0.12 -11.46 0.74
CA ILE A 107 -1.31 -11.22 1.01
C ILE A 107 -1.60 -11.20 2.51
N LYS A 108 -1.01 -12.12 3.28
CA LYS A 108 -1.18 -12.16 4.74
C LYS A 108 -0.69 -10.86 5.38
N ASP A 109 0.49 -10.39 5.01
CA ASP A 109 1.04 -9.14 5.51
C ASP A 109 0.16 -7.93 5.14
N ILE A 110 -0.33 -7.86 3.88
CA ILE A 110 -1.29 -6.81 3.45
C ILE A 110 -2.54 -6.82 4.33
N LYS A 111 -3.08 -8.02 4.63
CA LYS A 111 -4.26 -8.16 5.49
C LYS A 111 -3.99 -7.66 6.90
N GLU A 112 -2.86 -8.04 7.48
CA GLU A 112 -2.48 -7.64 8.84
C GLU A 112 -2.23 -6.13 8.95
N THR A 113 -1.78 -5.47 7.87
CA THR A 113 -1.62 -4.01 7.83
C THR A 113 -2.93 -3.28 7.56
N PHE A 114 -3.69 -3.65 6.53
CA PHE A 114 -4.80 -2.87 6.00
C PHE A 114 -6.18 -3.45 6.30
N MET A 115 -6.39 -4.76 6.18
CA MET A 115 -7.74 -5.34 6.28
C MET A 115 -8.35 -5.19 7.67
N LEU A 116 -7.54 -5.33 8.73
CA LEU A 116 -8.01 -5.02 10.08
C LEU A 116 -8.50 -3.58 10.23
N VAL A 117 -7.92 -2.64 9.48
CA VAL A 117 -8.33 -1.23 9.52
C VAL A 117 -9.61 -1.04 8.71
N ILE A 118 -9.72 -1.70 7.56
CA ILE A 118 -10.89 -1.70 6.69
C ILE A 118 -12.11 -2.31 7.39
N GLU A 119 -11.98 -3.51 7.98
CA GLU A 119 -13.06 -4.23 8.66
C GLU A 119 -13.65 -3.43 9.84
N ASN A 120 -12.83 -2.59 10.47
CA ASN A 120 -13.23 -1.71 11.58
C ASN A 120 -13.67 -0.31 11.11
N SER A 121 -13.78 -0.07 9.81
CA SER A 121 -14.19 1.21 9.22
C SER A 121 -15.57 1.09 8.56
N GLU A 122 -16.28 2.22 8.40
CA GLU A 122 -17.55 2.23 7.64
C GLU A 122 -17.33 2.30 6.11
N LEU A 123 -16.11 2.02 5.62
CA LEU A 123 -15.81 2.01 4.19
C LEU A 123 -16.69 0.98 3.48
N LYS A 124 -17.73 1.48 2.81
CA LYS A 124 -18.55 0.71 1.89
C LYS A 124 -17.94 0.84 0.50
N PHE A 125 -17.26 -0.21 0.07
CA PHE A 125 -16.74 -0.27 -1.30
C PHE A 125 -17.92 -0.39 -2.25
N THR A 126 -18.18 0.68 -2.99
CA THR A 126 -19.09 0.67 -4.13
C THR A 126 -18.24 0.66 -5.39
N ASP A 127 -18.66 -0.03 -6.45
CA ASP A 127 -17.94 -0.12 -7.74
C ASP A 127 -17.65 1.25 -8.40
N LYS A 128 -18.18 2.33 -7.82
CA LYS A 128 -17.96 3.74 -8.21
C LYS A 128 -16.73 4.36 -7.55
N THR A 129 -15.71 3.57 -7.23
CA THR A 129 -14.41 4.07 -6.76
C THR A 129 -13.61 4.90 -7.80
N ASN A 130 -14.24 5.24 -8.94
CA ASN A 130 -13.58 5.66 -10.18
C ASN A 130 -13.47 7.18 -10.41
N ASP A 131 -14.06 8.03 -9.56
CA ASP A 131 -14.11 9.48 -9.81
C ASP A 131 -13.05 10.32 -9.06
N TYR A 132 -12.19 9.70 -8.25
CA TYR A 132 -11.06 10.43 -7.68
C TYR A 132 -9.99 10.62 -8.75
N LYS A 133 -9.83 11.86 -9.23
CA LYS A 133 -8.70 12.26 -10.06
C LYS A 133 -7.43 12.14 -9.22
N TYR A 134 -6.68 11.07 -9.47
CA TYR A 134 -5.40 10.79 -8.82
C TYR A 134 -4.43 11.97 -9.02
N PRO A 135 -3.67 12.36 -7.98
CA PRO A 135 -2.38 12.96 -8.22
C PRO A 135 -1.56 11.94 -9.04
N ASN A 136 -0.96 12.36 -10.15
CA ASN A 136 -0.02 11.49 -10.83
C ASN A 136 1.11 11.17 -9.83
N ILE A 137 1.21 9.92 -9.37
CA ILE A 137 2.22 9.50 -8.38
C ILE A 137 3.64 9.70 -8.95
N GLU A 138 3.81 9.69 -10.28
CA GLU A 138 5.08 10.07 -10.93
C GLU A 138 5.43 11.56 -10.76
N LYS A 139 4.44 12.39 -10.42
CA LYS A 139 4.60 13.83 -10.12
C LYS A 139 4.57 14.14 -8.62
N ILE A 140 4.54 13.12 -7.74
CA ILE A 140 4.85 13.36 -6.32
C ILE A 140 6.34 13.67 -6.26
N GLU A 141 6.68 14.93 -6.47
CA GLU A 141 8.03 15.43 -6.25
C GLU A 141 8.27 15.33 -4.74
N LYS A 142 9.31 14.59 -4.32
CA LYS A 142 9.75 14.53 -2.92
C LYS A 142 10.39 15.87 -2.51
N THR A 143 9.62 16.94 -2.53
CA THR A 143 10.08 18.30 -2.21
C THR A 143 9.84 18.66 -0.75
N VAL A 144 8.92 17.96 -0.07
CA VAL A 144 8.63 18.22 1.35
C VAL A 144 9.43 17.28 2.24
N ASN A 145 10.38 17.85 2.98
CA ASN A 145 11.06 17.15 4.06
C ASN A 145 10.19 17.19 5.33
N PHE A 146 9.45 16.11 5.60
CA PHE A 146 8.60 15.98 6.79
C PHE A 146 9.38 15.83 8.11
N GLU A 147 10.71 15.71 8.05
CA GLU A 147 11.60 15.64 9.22
C GLU A 147 12.19 17.01 9.61
N ASP A 148 12.11 17.98 8.70
CA ASP A 148 12.63 19.34 8.88
C ASP A 148 11.55 20.26 9.47
N SER A 149 11.85 20.90 10.60
CA SER A 149 10.91 21.72 11.37
C SER A 149 10.53 23.04 10.70
N ASP A 150 11.36 23.52 9.78
CA ASP A 150 11.27 24.89 9.27
C ASP A 150 10.23 25.01 8.15
N ASN A 151 9.91 23.91 7.48
CA ASN A 151 8.85 23.83 6.46
C ASN A 151 7.46 23.49 7.03
N LEU A 152 7.38 23.17 8.33
CA LEU A 152 6.16 22.61 8.92
C LEU A 152 5.01 23.65 9.07
N ASP A 153 5.29 24.96 9.03
CA ASP A 153 4.27 26.02 9.12
C ASP A 153 3.34 26.02 7.90
N GLU A 154 3.88 25.72 6.74
CA GLU A 154 3.13 25.74 5.50
C GLU A 154 2.28 24.48 5.30
N ILE A 155 2.57 23.39 6.01
CA ILE A 155 1.95 22.08 5.78
C ILE A 155 0.75 21.77 6.66
N PHE A 156 0.61 22.41 7.82
CA PHE A 156 -0.46 22.09 8.77
C PHE A 156 -1.75 22.88 8.53
N ASN A 157 -2.89 22.24 8.75
CA ASN A 157 -4.19 22.90 8.79
C ASN A 157 -4.32 23.81 10.02
N GLU A 158 -5.28 24.72 10.00
CA GLU A 158 -5.79 25.32 11.24
C GLU A 158 -6.32 24.20 12.16
N TYR A 159 -5.90 24.24 13.42
CA TYR A 159 -6.09 23.12 14.34
C TYR A 159 -7.54 23.00 14.85
N GLY A 160 -8.29 22.10 14.23
CA GLY A 160 -9.63 21.71 14.64
C GLY A 160 -9.66 20.46 15.53
N GLU A 161 -10.79 20.26 16.22
CA GLU A 161 -11.07 19.01 16.93
C GLU A 161 -11.38 17.88 15.93
N PHE A 162 -10.72 16.74 16.09
CA PHE A 162 -10.97 15.55 15.27
C PHE A 162 -11.78 14.55 16.08
N ASN A 163 -12.99 14.24 15.59
CA ASN A 163 -13.91 13.31 16.25
C ASN A 163 -13.70 11.84 15.82
N LYS A 164 -12.92 11.61 14.77
CA LYS A 164 -12.61 10.28 14.23
C LYS A 164 -11.12 9.98 14.39
N VAL A 165 -10.81 8.69 14.53
CA VAL A 165 -9.41 8.21 14.60
C VAL A 165 -8.68 8.48 13.28
N TYR A 166 -9.38 8.47 12.14
CA TYR A 166 -8.84 8.92 10.85
C TYR A 166 -10.00 9.17 9.86
N GLN A 167 -9.71 9.86 8.75
CA GLN A 167 -10.65 10.01 7.64
C GLN A 167 -10.59 8.79 6.70
N GLN A 168 -11.73 8.35 6.19
CA GLN A 168 -11.79 7.17 5.32
C GLN A 168 -11.11 7.41 3.97
N GLU A 169 -11.14 8.66 3.52
CA GLU A 169 -10.47 9.16 2.33
C GLU A 169 -8.95 8.97 2.43
N ASP A 170 -8.37 9.19 3.60
CA ASP A 170 -6.93 9.02 3.85
C ASP A 170 -6.55 7.53 3.84
N LEU A 171 -7.39 6.66 4.41
CA LEU A 171 -7.20 5.20 4.33
C LEU A 171 -7.26 4.72 2.88
N ARG A 172 -8.24 5.20 2.11
CA ARG A 172 -8.38 4.88 0.70
C ARG A 172 -7.18 5.37 -0.12
N LEU A 173 -6.71 6.59 0.14
CA LEU A 173 -5.51 7.15 -0.48
C LEU A 173 -4.27 6.29 -0.17
N SER A 174 -4.13 5.81 1.07
CA SER A 174 -3.03 4.92 1.47
C SER A 174 -3.03 3.58 0.73
N LEU A 175 -4.20 2.98 0.51
CA LEU A 175 -4.33 1.71 -0.24
C LEU A 175 -3.92 1.88 -1.70
N ILE A 176 -4.32 3.00 -2.31
CA ILE A 176 -3.99 3.36 -3.69
C ILE A 176 -2.47 3.54 -3.83
N ILE A 177 -1.86 4.39 -2.99
CA ILE A 177 -0.42 4.67 -3.04
C ILE A 177 0.36 3.37 -2.80
N PHE A 178 -0.03 2.59 -1.80
CA PHE A 178 0.59 1.29 -1.50
C PHE A 178 0.54 0.34 -2.72
N ASN A 179 -0.64 0.12 -3.31
CA ASN A 179 -0.80 -0.75 -4.46
C ASN A 179 0.08 -0.29 -5.64
N ASN A 180 0.07 1.00 -5.96
CA ASN A 180 0.84 1.54 -7.08
C ASN A 180 2.35 1.40 -6.88
N LYS A 181 2.85 1.67 -5.66
CA LYS A 181 4.27 1.45 -5.34
C LYS A 181 4.64 -0.03 -5.42
N LEU A 182 3.80 -0.92 -4.91
CA LEU A 182 4.07 -2.35 -4.93
C LEU A 182 4.05 -2.93 -6.34
N VAL A 183 3.17 -2.44 -7.22
CA VAL A 183 3.16 -2.80 -8.66
C VAL A 183 4.47 -2.44 -9.34
N ARG A 184 5.00 -1.24 -9.08
CA ARG A 184 6.32 -0.84 -9.61
C ARG A 184 7.43 -1.76 -9.12
N GLU A 185 7.36 -2.21 -7.87
CA GLU A 185 8.32 -3.20 -7.37
C GLU A 185 8.16 -4.55 -8.06
N PHE A 186 6.93 -5.01 -8.33
CA PHE A 186 6.73 -6.22 -9.13
C PHE A 186 7.28 -6.07 -10.55
N GLU A 187 7.05 -4.95 -11.23
CA GLU A 187 7.60 -4.69 -12.56
C GLU A 187 9.14 -4.77 -12.53
N LYS A 188 9.79 -4.13 -11.55
CA LYS A 188 11.25 -4.18 -11.39
C LYS A 188 11.78 -5.59 -11.11
N ILE A 189 11.04 -6.40 -10.35
CA ILE A 189 11.47 -7.76 -9.98
C ILE A 189 11.31 -8.72 -11.16
N PHE A 190 10.20 -8.61 -11.91
CA PHE A 190 9.81 -9.65 -12.87
C PHE A 190 10.03 -9.28 -14.34
N LEU A 191 9.94 -8.01 -14.76
CA LEU A 191 10.00 -7.61 -16.19
C LEU A 191 11.43 -7.27 -16.68
N GLY A 192 12.45 -7.97 -16.17
CA GLY A 192 13.84 -7.53 -16.22
C GLY A 192 14.55 -7.53 -17.57
N THR A 193 14.04 -8.17 -18.64
CA THR A 193 14.42 -8.04 -20.09
C THR A 193 14.13 -9.30 -20.91
N GLU A 194 14.14 -10.48 -20.27
CA GLU A 194 13.93 -11.76 -20.96
C GLU A 194 12.48 -12.23 -20.89
N GLU A 195 12.03 -12.93 -21.93
CA GLU A 195 10.72 -13.58 -21.95
C GLU A 195 10.63 -14.70 -20.91
N PHE A 196 9.44 -14.88 -20.34
CA PHE A 196 9.15 -16.01 -19.48
C PHE A 196 8.92 -17.29 -20.30
N GLY A 197 9.33 -18.42 -19.72
CA GLY A 197 8.96 -19.74 -20.20
C GLY A 197 7.56 -20.14 -19.74
N ARG A 198 7.26 -21.43 -19.79
CA ARG A 198 5.97 -21.97 -19.35
C ARG A 198 5.67 -21.67 -17.87
N ALA A 199 6.71 -21.53 -17.04
CA ALA A 199 6.59 -21.13 -15.64
C ALA A 199 5.98 -19.72 -15.45
N GLY A 200 6.10 -18.82 -16.44
CA GLY A 200 5.49 -17.49 -16.38
C GLY A 200 3.97 -17.50 -16.19
N ASN A 201 3.27 -18.56 -16.61
CA ASN A 201 1.83 -18.67 -16.35
C ASN A 201 1.51 -18.86 -14.85
N GLN A 202 2.42 -19.48 -14.07
CA GLN A 202 2.29 -19.56 -12.60
C GLN A 202 2.39 -18.17 -11.97
N LEU A 203 3.28 -17.31 -12.49
CA LEU A 203 3.41 -15.93 -12.06
C LEU A 203 2.13 -15.13 -12.34
N VAL A 204 1.54 -15.30 -13.52
CA VAL A 204 0.23 -14.72 -13.85
C VAL A 204 -0.85 -15.19 -12.88
N LEU A 205 -0.91 -16.49 -12.56
CA LEU A 205 -1.85 -17.04 -11.57
C LEU A 205 -1.67 -16.41 -10.18
N ASN A 206 -0.43 -16.23 -9.72
CA ASN A 206 -0.15 -15.53 -8.46
C ASN A 206 -0.72 -14.10 -8.48
N PHE A 207 -0.56 -13.38 -9.59
CA PHE A 207 -1.08 -12.02 -9.70
C PHE A 207 -2.60 -11.96 -9.91
N ILE A 208 -3.22 -12.96 -10.54
CA ILE A 208 -4.69 -13.11 -10.50
C ILE A 208 -5.16 -13.21 -9.05
N CYS A 209 -4.48 -14.01 -8.21
CA CYS A 209 -4.77 -14.10 -6.78
C CYS A 209 -4.62 -12.74 -6.08
N TYR A 210 -3.51 -12.04 -6.30
CA TYR A 210 -3.31 -10.68 -5.77
C TYR A 210 -4.43 -9.72 -6.20
N SER A 211 -4.80 -9.74 -7.49
CA SER A 211 -5.84 -8.85 -8.04
C SER A 211 -7.17 -9.04 -7.36
N GLU A 212 -7.53 -10.27 -6.98
CA GLU A 212 -8.75 -10.55 -6.24
C GLU A 212 -8.72 -9.90 -4.84
N TYR A 213 -7.59 -10.00 -4.15
CA TYR A 213 -7.43 -9.37 -2.83
C TYR A 213 -7.41 -7.85 -2.91
N MET A 214 -6.86 -7.30 -4.00
CA MET A 214 -6.73 -5.87 -4.23
C MET A 214 -7.82 -5.30 -5.14
N LYS A 215 -8.93 -6.02 -5.35
CA LYS A 215 -10.12 -5.59 -6.13
C LYS A 215 -10.58 -4.17 -5.81
N LEU A 216 -10.28 -3.72 -4.59
CA LEU A 216 -10.59 -2.40 -4.05
C LEU A 216 -9.82 -1.23 -4.71
N THR A 217 -8.81 -1.51 -5.53
CA THR A 217 -7.82 -0.48 -5.94
C THR A 217 -7.65 -0.29 -7.45
N ASN A 218 -8.30 -1.07 -8.34
CA ASN A 218 -7.62 -1.33 -9.62
C ASN A 218 -8.39 -1.26 -10.95
N LYS A 219 -8.00 -0.24 -11.74
CA LYS A 219 -7.90 -0.32 -13.20
C LYS A 219 -6.44 -0.59 -13.65
N ASP A 220 -5.44 -0.12 -12.90
CA ASP A 220 -4.02 -0.13 -13.31
C ASP A 220 -3.35 -1.52 -13.21
N PHE A 221 -3.81 -2.40 -12.33
CA PHE A 221 -3.22 -3.75 -12.16
C PHE A 221 -3.57 -4.71 -13.29
N GLN A 222 -4.67 -4.47 -14.02
CA GLN A 222 -4.97 -5.25 -15.23
C GLN A 222 -3.93 -4.99 -16.32
N GLU A 223 -3.43 -3.77 -16.43
CA GLU A 223 -2.32 -3.43 -17.32
C GLU A 223 -1.04 -4.18 -16.91
N PHE A 224 -0.73 -4.22 -15.61
CA PHE A 224 0.40 -4.98 -15.08
C PHE A 224 0.31 -6.49 -15.38
N ILE A 225 -0.85 -7.12 -15.11
CA ILE A 225 -1.07 -8.54 -15.46
C ILE A 225 -0.86 -8.74 -16.96
N SER A 226 -1.40 -7.83 -17.78
CA SER A 226 -1.28 -7.89 -19.23
C SER A 226 0.18 -7.83 -19.68
N LYS A 227 1.00 -6.94 -19.09
CA LYS A 227 2.45 -6.84 -19.34
C LYS A 227 3.17 -8.15 -18.99
N ILE A 228 2.89 -8.73 -17.82
CA ILE A 228 3.47 -10.03 -17.41
C ILE A 228 3.07 -11.14 -18.38
N TYR A 229 1.79 -11.22 -18.72
CA TYR A 229 1.27 -12.24 -19.64
C TYR A 229 1.85 -12.10 -21.06
N GLN A 230 2.00 -10.87 -21.54
CA GLN A 230 2.64 -10.57 -22.83
C GLN A 230 4.14 -10.86 -22.83
N ASN A 231 4.81 -10.90 -21.67
CA ASN A 231 6.22 -11.28 -21.57
C ASN A 231 6.44 -12.80 -21.59
N ILE A 232 5.39 -13.63 -21.57
CA ILE A 232 5.53 -15.08 -21.71
C ILE A 232 5.74 -15.43 -23.19
N ASN A 233 6.65 -16.35 -23.50
CA ASN A 233 6.81 -16.83 -24.87
C ASN A 233 5.47 -17.37 -25.42
N GLN A 234 5.04 -16.92 -26.60
CA GLN A 234 3.71 -17.21 -27.14
C GLN A 234 3.38 -18.71 -27.21
N SER A 235 4.36 -19.56 -27.54
CA SER A 235 4.19 -21.02 -27.60
C SER A 235 3.99 -21.69 -26.24
N ASN A 236 4.34 -20.99 -25.16
CA ASN A 236 4.24 -21.46 -23.78
C ASN A 236 3.05 -20.84 -23.03
N ARG A 237 2.29 -19.93 -23.64
CA ARG A 237 1.14 -19.26 -23.01
C ARG A 237 -0.04 -20.20 -22.85
N ILE A 238 -0.65 -20.11 -21.67
CA ILE A 238 -1.96 -20.71 -21.38
C ILE A 238 -3.00 -19.60 -21.45
N ASP A 239 -4.19 -19.91 -21.96
CA ASP A 239 -5.26 -18.93 -22.07
C ASP A 239 -5.59 -18.31 -20.71
N LEU A 240 -5.83 -16.99 -20.70
CA LEU A 240 -6.08 -16.28 -19.46
C LEU A 240 -7.35 -16.79 -18.76
N ASN A 241 -8.35 -17.26 -19.50
CA ASN A 241 -9.56 -17.84 -18.90
C ASN A 241 -9.23 -19.16 -18.21
N GLU A 242 -8.39 -20.01 -18.80
CA GLU A 242 -7.94 -21.24 -18.16
C GLU A 242 -7.20 -20.98 -16.85
N LEU A 243 -6.35 -19.94 -16.80
CA LEU A 243 -5.67 -19.53 -15.55
C LEU A 243 -6.66 -19.00 -14.50
N ASN A 244 -7.69 -18.28 -14.92
CA ASN A 244 -8.75 -17.81 -14.02
C ASN A 244 -9.59 -18.97 -13.47
N GLU A 245 -9.94 -19.96 -14.29
CA GLU A 245 -10.66 -21.16 -13.86
C GLU A 245 -9.82 -21.99 -12.89
N ALA A 246 -8.52 -22.21 -13.19
CA ALA A 246 -7.60 -22.90 -12.28
C ALA A 246 -7.52 -22.22 -10.91
N TYR A 247 -7.54 -20.88 -10.88
CA TYR A 247 -7.59 -20.13 -9.62
C TYR A 247 -8.94 -20.28 -8.88
N LYS A 248 -10.07 -20.30 -9.59
CA LYS A 248 -11.41 -20.53 -9.00
C LYS A 248 -11.55 -21.92 -8.39
N GLU A 249 -11.02 -22.95 -9.05
CA GLU A 249 -10.98 -24.32 -8.53
C GLU A 249 -10.16 -24.40 -7.24
N TYR A 250 -9.03 -23.69 -7.17
CA TYR A 250 -8.26 -23.59 -5.94
C TYR A 250 -9.06 -22.96 -4.79
N LYS A 251 -9.78 -21.87 -5.04
CA LYS A 251 -10.54 -21.15 -4.02
C LYS A 251 -11.71 -21.98 -3.44
N SER A 252 -12.24 -22.90 -4.24
CA SER A 252 -13.40 -23.73 -3.87
C SER A 252 -13.03 -24.95 -3.01
N ASN A 253 -11.74 -25.21 -2.81
CA ASN A 253 -11.18 -26.33 -2.04
C ASN A 253 -10.37 -25.87 -0.83
#